data_AF-A0A9X4B0V0-F1
#
_entry.id   AF-A0A9X4B0V0-F1
#
_cell.length_a   1.000
_cell.length_b   1.000
_cell.length_c   1.000
_cell.angle_alpha   90.00
_cell.angle_beta   90.00
_cell.angle_gamma   90.00
#
_symmetry.space_group_name_H-M   'P 1'
#
loop_
_entity.id
_entity.type
_entity.pdbx_description
1 polymer ?
#
loop_
_entity_poly.entity_id
_entity_poly.type
_entity_poly.pdbx_seq_one_letter_code
_entity_poly.pdbx_strand_id
1 'polypeptide(L)'
;MIKEKQWSTTEEVAERTGHSAAYIREILNRSQYDKSIKLRGTKCGKEWRIDSKSVDEYLGIEVSKEDYKKDLYIKELEGKVKAYEIKINAFEALATTLQGLLGGRV
;
A
#
# COMPACT_ATOMS: atom_id res chain seq x y z
N MET A 1 -16.74 -13.56 -1.50
CA MET A 1 -15.51 -12.87 -1.07
C MET A 1 -14.84 -13.72 -0.01
N ILE A 2 -13.72 -14.37 -0.35
CA ILE A 2 -12.91 -15.08 0.64
C ILE A 2 -12.20 -13.98 1.46
N LYS A 3 -12.46 -13.91 2.77
CA LYS A 3 -11.70 -12.99 3.63
C LYS A 3 -10.26 -13.48 3.65
N GLU A 4 -9.35 -12.72 3.07
CA GLU A 4 -7.92 -13.01 3.15
C GLU A 4 -7.48 -13.04 4.62
N LYS A 5 -6.63 -14.01 4.94
CA LYS A 5 -6.06 -14.18 6.28
C LYS A 5 -5.20 -12.95 6.58
N GLN A 6 -5.64 -12.09 7.50
CA GLN A 6 -4.98 -10.83 7.84
C GLN A 6 -3.75 -10.98 8.75
N TRP A 7 -3.29 -12.21 9.03
CA TRP A 7 -2.23 -12.48 9.99
C TRP A 7 -1.32 -13.61 9.51
N SER A 8 -0.05 -13.53 9.90
CA SER A 8 0.97 -14.52 9.58
C SER A 8 1.25 -15.43 10.79
N THR A 9 1.56 -16.69 10.55
CA THR A 9 2.06 -17.63 11.57
C THR A 9 3.55 -17.40 11.82
N THR A 10 4.06 -17.98 12.91
CA THR A 10 5.50 -18.04 13.19
C THR A 10 6.31 -18.65 12.05
N GLU A 11 5.77 -19.65 11.38
CA GLU A 11 6.37 -20.37 10.27
C GLU A 11 6.45 -19.48 9.02
N GLU A 12 5.34 -18.80 8.68
CA GLU A 12 5.29 -17.86 7.56
C GLU A 12 6.25 -16.67 7.76
N VAL A 13 6.35 -16.16 9.00
CA VAL A 13 7.29 -15.07 9.32
C VAL A 13 8.74 -15.54 9.34
N ALA A 14 9.00 -16.76 9.82
CA ALA A 14 10.33 -17.36 9.79
C ALA A 14 10.87 -17.47 8.36
N GLU A 15 10.02 -17.91 7.42
CA GLU A 15 10.35 -17.97 6.00
C GLU A 15 10.65 -16.58 5.43
N ARG A 16 9.82 -15.57 5.72
CA ARG A 16 10.00 -14.19 5.23
C ARG A 16 11.25 -13.49 5.79
N THR A 17 11.60 -13.78 7.04
CA THR A 17 12.72 -13.14 7.73
C THR A 17 14.04 -13.90 7.58
N GLY A 18 14.02 -15.10 6.98
CA GLY A 18 15.19 -15.97 6.88
C GLY A 18 15.69 -16.47 8.23
N HIS A 19 14.78 -16.68 9.18
CA HIS A 19 15.10 -17.11 10.55
C HIS A 19 14.39 -18.41 10.91
N SER A 20 14.75 -19.02 12.04
CA SER A 20 14.04 -20.21 12.52
C SER A 20 12.72 -19.83 13.21
N ALA A 21 11.70 -20.70 13.12
CA ALA A 21 10.44 -20.49 13.82
C ALA A 21 10.61 -20.41 15.35
N ALA A 22 11.63 -21.09 15.90
CA ALA A 22 12.00 -20.99 17.32
C ALA A 22 12.51 -19.58 17.68
N TYR A 23 13.36 -19.01 16.82
CA TYR A 23 13.85 -17.64 17.01
C TYR A 23 12.73 -16.61 16.93
N ILE A 24 11.81 -16.76 15.98
CA ILE A 24 10.62 -15.89 15.87
C ILE A 24 9.74 -16.00 17.12
N ARG A 25 9.49 -17.22 17.63
CA ARG A 25 8.76 -17.40 18.90
C ARG A 25 9.44 -16.69 20.06
N GLU A 26 10.77 -16.78 20.13
CA GLU A 26 11.53 -16.14 21.21
C GLU A 26 11.48 -14.62 21.13
N ILE A 27 11.59 -14.04 19.92
CA ILE A 27 11.39 -12.61 19.71
C ILE A 27 9.98 -12.19 20.15
N LEU A 28 8.96 -12.95 19.76
CA LEU A 28 7.58 -12.63 20.10
C LEU A 28 7.34 -12.70 21.62
N ASN A 29 7.91 -13.69 22.32
CA ASN A 29 7.87 -13.77 23.78
C ASN A 29 8.53 -12.52 24.41
N ARG A 30 9.73 -12.16 23.96
CA ARG A 30 10.45 -10.99 24.48
C ARG A 30 9.72 -9.68 24.20
N SER A 31 9.10 -9.55 23.04
CA SER A 31 8.35 -8.35 22.63
C SER A 31 7.14 -8.04 23.53
N GLN A 32 6.66 -9.01 24.30
CA GLN A 32 5.59 -8.78 25.27
C GLN A 32 6.04 -7.88 26.44
N TYR A 33 7.33 -7.90 26.76
CA TYR A 33 7.91 -7.17 27.88
C TYR A 33 8.78 -6.00 27.39
N ASP A 34 9.51 -6.20 26.29
CA ASP A 34 10.39 -5.20 25.69
C ASP A 34 9.71 -4.50 24.51
N LYS A 35 9.32 -3.24 24.74
CA LYS A 35 8.66 -2.40 23.73
C LYS A 35 9.61 -1.91 22.63
N SER A 36 10.93 -2.06 22.77
CA SER A 36 11.88 -1.69 21.71
C SER A 36 11.85 -2.68 20.53
N ILE A 37 11.35 -3.90 20.76
CA ILE A 37 11.22 -4.94 19.75
C ILE A 37 10.03 -4.61 18.82
N LYS A 38 10.32 -4.51 17.53
CA LYS A 38 9.35 -4.15 16.47
C LYS A 38 8.44 -5.32 16.06
N LEU A 39 8.94 -6.56 16.11
CA LEU A 39 8.15 -7.75 15.78
C LEU A 39 7.24 -8.14 16.95
N ARG A 40 5.94 -8.13 16.73
CA ARG A 40 4.87 -8.27 17.71
C ARG A 40 3.75 -9.12 17.16
N GLY A 41 3.10 -9.84 18.05
CA GLY A 41 1.95 -10.66 17.70
C GLY A 41 1.10 -10.98 18.92
N THR A 42 -0.05 -11.59 18.66
CA THR A 42 -0.97 -12.06 19.70
C THR A 42 -0.93 -13.57 19.75
N LYS A 43 -0.72 -14.13 20.94
CA LYS A 43 -0.77 -15.57 21.15
C LYS A 43 -2.24 -16.01 21.21
N CYS A 44 -2.65 -16.86 20.29
CA CYS A 44 -3.99 -17.44 20.22
C CYS A 44 -3.90 -18.96 20.39
N GLY A 45 -4.07 -19.43 21.63
CA GLY A 45 -3.90 -20.85 21.96
C GLY A 45 -2.44 -21.29 21.78
N LYS A 46 -2.21 -22.24 20.87
CA LYS A 46 -0.86 -22.77 20.56
C LYS A 46 -0.13 -21.97 19.48
N GLU A 47 -0.81 -21.06 18.80
CA GLU A 47 -0.28 -20.35 17.63
C GLU A 47 -0.05 -18.87 17.94
N TRP A 48 0.89 -18.27 17.21
CA TRP A 48 1.08 -16.82 17.17
C TRP A 48 0.40 -16.25 15.93
N ARG A 49 -0.36 -15.18 16.12
CA ARG A 49 -0.92 -14.36 15.05
C ARG A 49 -0.13 -13.06 14.98
N ILE A 50 0.66 -12.93 13.91
CA ILE A 50 1.59 -11.81 13.72
C ILE A 50 0.97 -10.90 12.65
N ASP A 51 0.81 -9.63 12.98
CA ASP A 51 0.27 -8.65 12.03
C ASP A 51 1.31 -8.36 10.94
N SER A 52 0.89 -8.30 9.67
CA SER A 52 1.79 -8.03 8.54
C SER A 52 2.57 -6.73 8.72
N LYS A 53 1.94 -5.68 9.28
CA LYS A 53 2.60 -4.40 9.55
C LYS A 53 3.77 -4.57 10.52
N SER A 54 3.62 -5.44 11.52
CA SER A 54 4.68 -5.69 12.49
C SER A 54 5.86 -6.46 11.87
N VAL A 55 5.58 -7.32 10.90
CA VAL A 55 6.63 -7.99 10.09
C VAL A 55 7.37 -6.95 9.25
N ASP A 56 6.65 -6.05 8.59
CA ASP A 56 7.23 -4.98 7.77
C ASP A 56 8.11 -4.05 8.62
N GLU A 57 7.62 -3.62 9.79
CA GLU A 57 8.40 -2.83 10.76
C GLU A 57 9.67 -3.55 11.22
N TYR A 58 9.60 -4.87 11.45
CA TYR A 58 10.75 -5.69 11.81
C TYR A 58 11.77 -5.82 10.68
N LEU A 59 11.31 -5.92 9.44
CA LEU A 59 12.14 -5.95 8.23
C LEU A 59 12.71 -4.56 7.86
N GLY A 60 12.31 -3.50 8.57
CA GLY A 60 12.71 -2.13 8.26
C GLY A 60 11.99 -1.56 7.03
N ILE A 61 10.91 -2.19 6.60
CA ILE A 61 10.00 -1.68 5.57
C ILE A 61 9.11 -0.64 6.24
N GLU A 62 9.67 0.54 6.51
CA GLU A 62 8.91 1.68 6.99
C GLU A 62 8.27 2.37 5.78
N VAL A 63 6.95 2.21 5.59
CA VAL A 63 6.19 3.13 4.75
C VAL A 63 6.24 4.48 5.46
N SER A 64 7.18 5.33 5.08
CA SER A 64 7.33 6.62 5.72
C SER A 64 6.04 7.40 5.50
N LYS A 65 5.56 8.08 6.54
CA LYS A 65 4.38 8.94 6.45
C LYS A 65 4.55 10.03 5.38
N GLU A 66 5.80 10.37 5.07
CA GLU A 66 6.16 11.26 3.96
C GLU A 66 5.93 10.61 2.59
N ASP A 67 6.29 9.35 2.40
CA ASP A 67 6.08 8.67 1.13
C ASP A 67 4.59 8.44 0.86
N TYR A 68 3.81 8.10 1.89
CA TYR A 68 2.35 8.05 1.76
C TYR A 68 1.74 9.41 1.38
N LYS A 69 2.27 10.51 1.92
CA LYS A 69 1.83 11.87 1.55
C LYS A 69 2.21 12.22 0.11
N LYS A 70 3.40 11.80 -0.35
CA LYS A 70 3.84 11.98 -1.74
C LYS A 70 2.92 11.21 -2.69
N ASP A 71 2.59 9.96 -2.37
CA ASP A 71 1.69 9.13 -3.18
C ASP A 71 0.29 9.73 -3.27
N LEU A 72 -0.23 10.26 -2.15
CA LEU A 72 -1.51 10.96 -2.12
C LEU A 72 -1.48 12.19 -3.03
N TYR A 73 -0.40 12.98 -2.95
CA TYR A 73 -0.21 14.18 -3.75
C TYR A 73 -0.06 13.87 -5.24
N ILE A 74 0.64 12.79 -5.60
CA ILE A 74 0.74 12.29 -6.97
C ILE A 74 -0.65 11.98 -7.52
N LYS A 75 -1.47 11.23 -6.77
CA LYS A 75 -2.86 10.93 -7.17
C LYS A 75 -3.70 12.18 -7.39
N GLU A 76 -3.57 13.19 -6.54
CA GLU A 76 -4.28 14.46 -6.73
C GLU A 76 -3.85 15.17 -8.02
N LEU A 77 -2.54 15.20 -8.31
CA LEU A 77 -2.02 15.79 -9.54
C LEU A 77 -2.46 15.02 -10.79
N GLU A 78 -2.41 13.69 -10.77
CA GLU A 78 -2.93 12.85 -11.86
C GLU A 78 -4.40 13.13 -12.14
N GLY A 79 -5.21 13.29 -11.09
CA GLY A 79 -6.62 13.67 -11.22
C GLY A 79 -6.81 15.04 -11.89
N LYS A 80 -5.98 16.03 -11.54
CA LYS A 80 -6.01 17.36 -12.16
C LYS A 80 -5.60 17.31 -13.63
N VAL A 81 -4.52 16.60 -13.96
CA VAL A 81 -4.05 16.43 -15.35
C VAL A 81 -5.15 15.82 -16.20
N LYS A 82 -5.76 14.71 -15.75
CA LYS A 82 -6.87 14.06 -16.45
C LYS A 82 -8.07 14.99 -16.65
N ALA A 83 -8.39 15.82 -15.66
CA ALA A 83 -9.47 16.80 -15.80
C ALA A 83 -9.15 17.89 -16.85
N TYR A 84 -7.89 18.33 -16.93
CA TYR A 84 -7.46 19.26 -17.98
C TYR A 84 -7.47 18.63 -19.36
N GLU A 85 -7.01 17.39 -19.51
CA GLU A 85 -7.06 16.65 -20.78
C GLU A 85 -8.51 16.52 -21.30
N ILE A 86 -9.46 16.19 -20.42
CA ILE A 86 -10.88 16.12 -20.79
C ILE A 86 -11.38 17.49 -21.30
N LYS A 87 -11.01 18.58 -20.63
CA LYS A 87 -11.39 19.93 -21.06
C LYS A 87 -10.78 20.29 -22.42
N ILE A 88 -9.50 19.97 -22.63
CA ILE A 88 -8.81 20.22 -23.90
C ILE A 88 -9.49 19.44 -25.03
N ASN A 89 -9.75 18.15 -24.84
CA ASN A 89 -10.45 17.33 -25.84
C ASN A 89 -11.85 17.87 -26.16
N ALA A 90 -12.57 18.39 -25.16
CA ALA A 90 -13.86 19.04 -25.38
C ALA A 90 -13.71 20.33 -26.21
N PHE A 91 -12.68 21.15 -25.94
CA PHE A 91 -12.39 22.33 -26.75
C PHE A 91 -12.00 21.98 -28.18
N GLU A 92 -11.18 20.95 -28.40
CA GLU A 92 -10.80 20.49 -29.74
C GLU A 92 -12.01 19.99 -30.53
N ALA A 93 -12.91 19.24 -29.89
CA ALA A 93 -14.15 18.81 -30.51
C ALA A 93 -15.04 20.00 -30.90
N LEU A 94 -15.18 21.01 -30.02
CA LEU A 94 -15.90 22.24 -30.31
C LEU A 94 -15.26 23.05 -31.44
N ALA A 95 -13.93 23.15 -31.47
CA ALA A 95 -13.23 23.86 -32.55
C ALA A 95 -13.42 23.16 -33.90
N THR A 96 -13.36 21.82 -33.91
CA THR A 96 -13.60 21.00 -35.10
C THR A 96 -15.03 21.17 -35.62
N THR A 97 -16.03 21.17 -34.73
CA THR A 97 -17.42 21.41 -35.14
C THR A 97 -17.62 22.83 -35.68
N LEU A 98 -17.01 23.83 -35.04
CA LEU A 98 -17.05 25.22 -35.50
C LEU A 98 -16.41 25.38 -36.88
N GLN A 99 -15.27 24.72 -37.13
CA GLN A 99 -14.59 24.71 -38.42
C GLN A 99 -15.47 24.07 -39.50
N GLY A 100 -16.15 22.96 -39.19
CA GLY A 100 -17.11 22.32 -40.09
C GLY A 100 -18.31 23.22 -40.43
N LEU A 101 -18.78 24.03 -39.48
CA LEU A 101 -19.88 24.98 -39.68
C LEU A 101 -19.47 26.22 -40.47
N LEU A 102 -18.26 26.75 -40.26
CA LEU A 102 -17.76 27.97 -40.90
C LEU A 102 -17.21 27.75 -42.30
N GLY A 103 -16.87 26.52 -42.69
CA GLY A 103 -16.10 26.27 -43.90
C GLY A 103 -16.27 24.88 -44.50
N GLY A 104 -17.46 24.29 -44.42
CA GLY A 104 -17.83 23.10 -45.18
C GLY A 104 -17.89 23.32 -46.71
N ARG A 105 -16.74 23.63 -47.32
CA ARG A 105 -16.36 23.35 -48.71
C ARG A 105 -14.90 22.92 -48.67
N VAL A 106 -14.69 21.61 -48.80
CA VAL A 106 -13.48 21.11 -49.49
C VAL A 106 -13.56 21.58 -50.93
#